data_AF-A0A3M2D3F4-F1
#
_entry.id   AF-A0A3M2D3F4-F1
#
_cell.length_a   1.000
_cell.length_b   1.000
_cell.length_c   1.000
_cell.angle_alpha   90.00
_cell.angle_beta   90.00
_cell.angle_gamma   90.00
#
_symmetry.space_group_name_H-M   'P 1'
#
loop_
_entity.id
_entity.type
_entity.pdbx_description
1 polymer ?
#
loop_
_entity_poly.entity_id
_entity_poly.type
_entity_poly.pdbx_seq_one_letter_code
_entity_poly.pdbx_strand_id
1 'polypeptide(L)'
;MNSRVKNLLFWVVVGLFMILLFNLFTVPSHQPEEEIIFSDFMTHLERGEISKVIIKDNHISAILKDGTRVKTYAVEYPDLVKVLRERNVQIEAKPPDENPWYITFLVTWGPFILFLGLWFFLMRQMQIGGNRALSFGKSRARLLTEDKKKVTFSDVAGVEEAKEEVVEIIEFLKDPQKFQKLGGRIPKGVLIVGPPGTGKTLLAKAIAGEAGVPFFSISGSDFVEMFVGVGASRVRDLFEQGKKHA
;
A
#
# COMPACT_ATOMS: atom_id res chain seq x y z
N MET A 1 12.23 -12.71 0.78
CA MET A 1 11.04 -12.98 -0.06
C MET A 1 10.99 -11.95 -1.18
N ASN A 2 11.05 -12.41 -2.44
CA ASN A 2 11.11 -11.54 -3.62
C ASN A 2 9.94 -10.54 -3.63
N SER A 3 10.17 -9.29 -4.04
CA SER A 3 9.10 -8.26 -4.07
C SER A 3 7.91 -8.69 -4.93
N ARG A 4 8.16 -9.44 -6.01
CA ARG A 4 7.12 -10.04 -6.86
C ARG A 4 6.30 -11.10 -6.13
N VAL A 5 6.92 -11.93 -5.29
CA VAL A 5 6.22 -12.95 -4.49
C VAL A 5 5.33 -12.29 -3.44
N LYS A 6 5.77 -11.20 -2.82
CA LYS A 6 4.95 -10.41 -1.89
C LYS A 6 3.72 -9.79 -2.58
N ASN A 7 3.90 -9.22 -3.77
CA ASN A 7 2.79 -8.64 -4.52
C ASN A 7 1.81 -9.71 -5.03
N LEU A 8 2.31 -10.87 -5.47
CA LEU A 8 1.46 -11.98 -5.92
C LEU A 8 0.62 -12.52 -4.76
N LEU A 9 1.25 -12.74 -3.60
CA LEU A 9 0.60 -13.27 -2.41
C LEU A 9 -0.45 -12.28 -1.87
N PHE A 10 -0.22 -10.97 -2.01
CA PHE A 10 -1.22 -9.94 -1.71
C PHE A 10 -2.48 -10.08 -2.58
N TRP A 11 -2.33 -10.16 -3.90
CA TRP A 11 -3.48 -10.28 -4.81
C TRP A 11 -4.27 -11.58 -4.61
N VAL A 12 -3.58 -12.67 -4.26
CA VAL A 12 -4.22 -13.95 -3.92
C VAL A 12 -5.08 -13.81 -2.65
N VAL A 13 -4.56 -13.16 -1.60
CA VAL A 13 -5.32 -12.95 -0.35
C VAL A 13 -6.53 -12.06 -0.57
N VAL A 14 -6.39 -10.98 -1.35
CA VAL A 14 -7.51 -10.10 -1.70
C VAL A 14 -8.57 -10.84 -2.51
N GLY A 15 -8.16 -11.64 -3.50
CA GLY A 15 -9.09 -12.44 -4.31
C GLY A 15 -9.86 -13.47 -3.47
N LEU A 16 -9.16 -14.16 -2.56
CA LEU A 16 -9.78 -15.15 -1.68
C LEU A 16 -10.75 -14.50 -0.68
N PHE A 17 -10.42 -13.31 -0.17
CA PHE A 17 -11.32 -12.53 0.66
C PHE A 17 -12.56 -12.05 -0.11
N MET A 18 -12.40 -11.63 -1.37
CA MET A 18 -13.54 -11.24 -2.21
C MET A 18 -14.47 -12.42 -2.52
N ILE A 19 -13.93 -13.61 -2.75
CA ILE A 19 -14.73 -14.84 -2.96
C ILE A 19 -15.51 -15.18 -1.68
N LEU A 20 -14.88 -15.06 -0.51
CA LEU A 20 -15.53 -15.27 0.79
C LEU A 20 -16.66 -14.26 1.01
N LEU A 21 -16.41 -12.98 0.72
CA LEU A 21 -17.45 -11.94 0.79
C LEU A 21 -18.59 -12.22 -0.19
N PHE A 22 -18.28 -12.59 -1.42
CA PHE A 22 -19.30 -12.91 -2.42
C PHE A 22 -20.18 -14.08 -1.94
N ASN A 23 -19.58 -15.09 -1.33
CA ASN A 23 -20.32 -16.21 -0.74
C ASN A 23 -21.21 -15.77 0.43
N LEU A 24 -20.72 -14.88 1.29
CA LEU A 24 -21.50 -14.30 2.40
C LEU A 24 -22.66 -13.40 1.92
N PHE A 25 -22.49 -12.69 0.80
CA PHE A 25 -23.53 -11.84 0.22
C PHE A 25 -24.51 -12.59 -0.69
N THR A 26 -24.22 -13.85 -1.03
CA THR A 26 -25.18 -14.71 -1.74
C THR A 26 -26.21 -15.21 -0.74
N VAL A 27 -27.13 -14.32 -0.35
CA VAL A 27 -28.31 -14.70 0.42
C VAL A 27 -29.07 -15.74 -0.41
N PRO A 28 -29.46 -16.90 0.14
CA PRO A 28 -30.33 -17.83 -0.57
C PRO A 28 -31.59 -17.07 -0.96
N SER A 29 -31.75 -16.85 -2.27
CA SER A 29 -32.90 -16.24 -2.90
C SER A 29 -34.14 -17.00 -2.43
N HIS A 30 -34.82 -16.46 -1.43
CA HIS A 30 -36.17 -16.89 -1.14
C HIS A 30 -36.96 -16.60 -2.41
N GLN A 31 -37.69 -17.59 -2.92
CA GLN A 31 -38.55 -17.43 -4.09
C GLN A 31 -39.30 -16.10 -3.97
N PRO A 32 -39.41 -15.29 -5.04
CA PRO A 32 -40.14 -14.04 -4.97
C PRO A 32 -41.57 -14.34 -4.53
N GLU A 33 -41.88 -13.97 -3.29
CA GLU A 33 -43.23 -14.05 -2.77
C GLU A 33 -43.96 -12.84 -3.32
N GLU A 34 -45.02 -13.07 -4.07
CA GLU A 34 -45.77 -11.99 -4.73
C GLU A 34 -46.51 -11.17 -3.67
N GLU A 35 -46.23 -9.87 -3.60
CA GLU A 35 -46.89 -8.96 -2.67
C GLU A 35 -48.26 -8.59 -3.21
N ILE A 36 -49.32 -8.99 -2.50
CA ILE A 36 -50.71 -8.69 -2.85
C ILE A 36 -51.37 -7.82 -1.77
N ILE A 37 -52.31 -6.99 -2.19
CA ILE A 37 -53.09 -6.14 -1.28
C ILE A 37 -53.95 -7.04 -0.39
N PHE A 38 -54.18 -6.64 0.85
CA PHE A 38 -54.98 -7.42 1.81
C PHE A 38 -56.37 -7.76 1.28
N SER A 39 -57.01 -6.84 0.54
CA SER A 39 -58.31 -7.07 -0.10
C SER A 39 -58.25 -8.18 -1.15
N ASP A 40 -57.17 -8.29 -1.90
CA ASP A 40 -56.98 -9.35 -2.90
C ASP A 40 -56.74 -10.68 -2.21
N PHE A 41 -55.95 -10.68 -1.13
CA PHE A 41 -55.78 -11.85 -0.26
C PHE A 41 -57.13 -12.35 0.28
N MET A 42 -57.98 -11.45 0.78
CA MET A 42 -59.33 -11.80 1.24
C MET A 42 -60.19 -12.36 0.10
N THR A 43 -60.07 -11.81 -1.11
CA THR A 43 -60.77 -12.32 -2.30
C THR A 43 -60.32 -13.75 -2.64
N HIS A 44 -59.02 -14.03 -2.61
CA HIS A 44 -58.48 -15.38 -2.82
C HIS A 44 -58.90 -16.34 -1.69
N LEU A 45 -59.01 -15.84 -0.46
CA LEU A 45 -59.48 -16.61 0.68
C LEU A 45 -60.98 -16.98 0.54
N GLU A 46 -61.81 -16.03 0.11
CA GLU A 46 -63.24 -16.24 -0.12
C GLU A 46 -63.51 -17.23 -1.27
N ARG A 47 -62.68 -17.18 -2.32
CA ARG A 47 -62.69 -18.15 -3.43
C ARG A 47 -62.19 -19.53 -3.04
N GLY A 48 -61.63 -19.70 -1.84
CA GLY A 48 -61.12 -20.97 -1.35
C GLY A 48 -59.86 -21.44 -2.07
N GLU A 49 -59.07 -20.51 -2.61
CA GLU A 49 -57.84 -20.79 -3.36
C GLU A 49 -56.62 -20.97 -2.43
N ILE A 50 -56.77 -20.68 -1.14
CA ILE A 50 -55.70 -20.73 -0.14
C ILE A 50 -55.66 -22.08 0.57
N SER A 51 -54.47 -22.67 0.67
CA SER A 51 -54.23 -23.97 1.33
C SER A 51 -53.66 -23.83 2.74
N LYS A 52 -52.71 -22.91 2.92
CA LYS A 52 -51.99 -22.69 4.16
C LYS A 52 -51.70 -21.22 4.37
N VAL A 53 -51.86 -20.75 5.60
CA VAL A 53 -51.57 -19.38 6.01
C VAL A 53 -50.59 -19.41 7.17
N ILE A 54 -49.49 -18.67 7.01
CA ILE A 54 -48.45 -18.46 8.01
C ILE A 54 -48.57 -17.03 8.50
N ILE A 55 -48.86 -16.86 9.79
CA ILE A 55 -48.99 -15.54 10.42
C ILE A 55 -47.71 -15.28 11.22
N LYS A 56 -47.02 -14.19 10.89
CA LYS A 56 -45.84 -13.64 11.58
C LYS A 56 -46.10 -12.17 11.91
N ASP A 57 -46.53 -11.87 13.13
CA ASP A 57 -47.05 -10.54 13.52
C ASP A 57 -48.08 -10.02 12.48
N ASN A 58 -47.83 -8.86 11.86
CA ASN A 58 -48.70 -8.23 10.86
C ASN A 58 -48.42 -8.72 9.42
N HIS A 59 -47.46 -9.62 9.23
CA HIS A 59 -47.17 -10.22 7.94
C HIS A 59 -47.87 -11.58 7.82
N ILE A 60 -48.71 -11.69 6.80
CA ILE A 60 -49.43 -12.92 6.46
C ILE A 60 -48.80 -13.45 5.18
N SER A 61 -48.24 -14.65 5.23
CA SER A 61 -47.78 -15.38 4.04
C SER A 61 -48.75 -16.52 3.77
N ALA A 62 -49.22 -16.65 2.53
CA ALA A 62 -50.16 -17.68 2.16
C ALA A 62 -49.67 -18.50 0.98
N ILE A 63 -50.00 -19.78 1.01
CA ILE A 63 -49.71 -20.73 -0.06
C ILE A 63 -51.04 -21.05 -0.73
N LEU A 64 -51.20 -20.65 -1.98
CA LEU A 64 -52.36 -21.00 -2.79
C LEU A 64 -52.30 -22.49 -3.18
N LYS A 65 -53.45 -23.05 -3.59
CA LYS A 65 -53.58 -24.45 -4.02
C LYS A 65 -52.79 -24.77 -5.28
N ASP A 66 -52.44 -23.76 -6.07
CA ASP A 66 -51.55 -23.85 -7.24
C ASP A 66 -50.06 -23.92 -6.87
N GLY A 67 -49.71 -23.74 -5.59
CA GLY A 67 -48.33 -23.73 -5.08
C GLY A 67 -47.70 -22.35 -5.03
N THR A 68 -48.40 -21.30 -5.48
CA THR A 68 -47.93 -19.91 -5.46
C THR A 68 -47.88 -19.38 -4.03
N ARG A 69 -46.81 -18.66 -3.68
CA ARG A 69 -46.64 -18.01 -2.37
C ARG A 69 -46.92 -16.52 -2.50
N VAL A 70 -47.89 -16.05 -1.74
CA VAL A 70 -48.25 -14.64 -1.69
C VAL A 70 -48.01 -14.08 -0.30
N LYS A 71 -47.61 -12.81 -0.24
CA LYS A 71 -47.45 -12.07 1.01
C LYS A 71 -48.42 -10.90 1.04
N THR A 72 -49.02 -10.69 2.20
CA THR A 72 -49.81 -9.50 2.45
C THR A 72 -49.53 -8.96 3.85
N TYR A 73 -49.78 -7.67 4.04
CA TYR A 73 -49.67 -6.99 5.32
C TYR A 73 -51.07 -6.66 5.82
N ALA A 74 -51.40 -7.12 7.02
CA ALA A 74 -52.71 -6.89 7.64
C ALA A 74 -52.53 -6.18 8.98
N VAL A 75 -53.38 -5.19 9.23
CA VAL A 75 -53.62 -4.70 10.59
C VAL A 75 -54.34 -5.80 11.36
N GLU A 76 -54.11 -5.88 12.67
CA GLU A 76 -54.75 -6.85 13.56
C GLU A 76 -56.26 -6.94 13.27
N TYR A 77 -56.66 -8.04 12.63
CA TYR A 77 -58.02 -8.29 12.17
C TYR A 77 -58.60 -9.46 12.99
N PRO A 78 -59.36 -9.17 14.06
CA PRO A 78 -59.76 -10.18 15.06
C PRO A 78 -60.54 -11.36 14.48
N ASP A 79 -61.31 -11.11 13.43
CA ASP A 79 -62.14 -12.13 12.79
C ASP A 79 -61.37 -13.00 11.78
N LEU A 80 -60.10 -12.69 11.48
CA LEU A 80 -59.32 -13.41 10.45
C LEU A 80 -59.20 -14.90 10.77
N VAL A 81 -58.87 -15.23 12.01
CA VAL A 81 -58.70 -16.62 12.47
C VAL A 81 -60.01 -17.40 12.36
N LYS A 82 -61.15 -16.72 12.58
CA LYS A 82 -62.48 -17.30 12.46
C LYS A 82 -62.79 -17.64 11.00
N VAL A 83 -62.57 -16.68 10.08
CA VAL A 83 -62.77 -16.87 8.64
C VAL A 83 -61.86 -17.97 8.07
N LEU A 84 -60.58 -18.01 8.48
CA LEU A 84 -59.64 -19.06 8.07
C LEU A 84 -60.08 -20.46 8.54
N ARG A 85 -60.64 -20.54 9.75
CA ARG A 85 -61.16 -21.79 10.32
C ARG A 85 -62.43 -22.27 9.60
N GLU A 86 -63.35 -21.35 9.28
CA GLU A 86 -64.58 -21.66 8.53
C GLU A 86 -64.30 -22.22 7.12
N ARG A 87 -63.13 -21.89 6.54
CA ARG A 87 -62.68 -22.36 5.22
C ARG A 87 -61.72 -23.55 5.27
N ASN A 88 -61.49 -24.17 6.43
CA ASN A 88 -60.58 -25.32 6.62
C ASN A 88 -59.14 -25.06 6.14
N VAL A 89 -58.64 -23.83 6.29
CA VAL A 89 -57.26 -23.48 5.92
C VAL A 89 -56.30 -23.89 7.04
N GLN A 90 -55.12 -24.41 6.69
CA GLN A 90 -54.08 -24.71 7.69
C GLN A 90 -53.45 -23.42 8.21
N ILE A 91 -53.56 -23.16 9.52
CA ILE A 91 -53.01 -21.97 10.16
C ILE A 91 -51.72 -22.35 10.91
N GLU A 92 -50.61 -21.71 10.55
CA GLU A 92 -49.32 -21.84 11.25
C GLU A 92 -48.90 -20.48 11.81
N ALA A 93 -48.91 -20.32 13.14
CA ALA A 93 -48.37 -19.13 13.78
C ALA A 93 -46.86 -19.33 14.05
N LYS A 94 -46.03 -18.41 13.57
CA LYS A 94 -44.59 -18.41 13.87
C LYS A 94 -44.25 -17.16 14.68
N PRO A 95 -43.41 -17.27 15.73
CA PRO A 95 -42.93 -16.10 16.44
C PRO A 95 -42.11 -15.21 15.48
N PRO A 96 -42.04 -13.89 15.72
CA PRO A 96 -41.14 -13.02 14.99
C PRO A 96 -39.70 -13.53 15.12
N ASP A 97 -38.94 -13.42 14.02
CA ASP A 97 -37.53 -13.80 13.99
C ASP A 97 -36.74 -12.79 14.83
N GLU A 98 -36.66 -13.02 16.14
CA GLU A 98 -35.84 -12.24 17.07
C GLU A 98 -34.36 -12.57 16.86
N ASN A 99 -33.78 -12.06 15.77
CA ASN A 99 -32.32 -12.03 15.65
C ASN A 99 -31.79 -10.94 16.60
N PRO A 100 -30.98 -11.29 17.61
CA PRO A 100 -30.41 -10.30 18.50
C PRO A 100 -29.61 -9.26 17.69
N TRP A 101 -29.79 -7.98 18.02
CA TRP A 101 -29.22 -6.86 17.26
C TRP A 101 -27.70 -6.96 17.06
N TYR A 102 -26.98 -7.56 18.01
CA TYR A 102 -25.53 -7.77 17.95
C TYR A 102 -25.12 -8.82 16.90
N ILE A 103 -25.96 -9.83 16.63
CA ILE A 103 -25.71 -10.81 15.57
C ILE A 103 -25.87 -10.14 14.21
N THR A 104 -26.96 -9.38 14.02
CA THR A 104 -27.18 -8.60 12.80
C THR A 104 -26.04 -7.60 12.56
N PHE A 105 -25.60 -6.91 13.62
CA PHE A 105 -24.47 -6.00 13.55
C PHE A 105 -23.17 -6.71 13.16
N LEU A 106 -22.83 -7.84 13.79
CA LEU A 106 -21.59 -8.57 13.50
C LEU A 106 -21.58 -9.15 12.08
N VAL A 107 -22.70 -9.71 11.61
CA VAL A 107 -22.78 -10.29 10.26
C VAL A 107 -22.72 -9.20 9.19
N THR A 108 -23.36 -8.06 9.43
CA THR A 108 -23.40 -6.94 8.47
C THR A 108 -22.09 -6.16 8.47
N TRP A 109 -21.58 -5.78 9.64
CA TRP A 109 -20.44 -4.88 9.79
C TRP A 109 -19.11 -5.59 10.01
N GLY A 110 -19.11 -6.82 10.52
CA GLY A 110 -17.90 -7.61 10.72
C GLY A 110 -17.02 -7.70 9.46
N PRO A 111 -17.58 -8.00 8.26
CA PRO A 111 -16.85 -7.97 7.01
C PRO A 111 -16.15 -6.63 6.72
N PHE A 112 -16.84 -5.51 6.92
CA PHE A 112 -16.29 -4.17 6.73
C PHE A 112 -15.20 -3.83 7.75
N ILE A 113 -15.41 -4.18 9.02
CA ILE A 113 -14.44 -3.95 10.10
C ILE A 113 -13.16 -4.74 9.84
N LEU A 114 -13.27 -6.01 9.43
CA LEU A 114 -12.12 -6.84 9.09
C LEU A 114 -11.38 -6.29 7.87
N PHE A 115 -12.12 -5.86 6.83
CA PHE A 115 -11.52 -5.21 5.66
C PHE A 115 -10.78 -3.91 6.03
N LEU A 116 -11.40 -3.04 6.83
CA LEU A 116 -10.76 -1.79 7.28
C LEU A 116 -9.53 -2.05 8.16
N GLY A 117 -9.59 -3.05 9.05
CA GLY A 117 -8.46 -3.46 9.88
C GLY A 117 -7.30 -4.00 9.03
N LEU A 118 -7.60 -4.87 8.06
CA LEU A 118 -6.61 -5.41 7.13
C LEU A 118 -6.02 -4.30 6.25
N TRP A 119 -6.85 -3.40 5.72
CA TRP A 119 -6.43 -2.23 4.94
C TRP A 119 -5.49 -1.32 5.72
N PHE A 120 -5.85 -1.00 6.97
CA PHE A 120 -5.01 -0.18 7.85
C PHE A 120 -3.67 -0.86 8.16
N PHE A 121 -3.69 -2.16 8.45
CA PHE A 121 -2.47 -2.95 8.67
C PHE A 121 -1.55 -2.96 7.43
N LEU A 122 -2.13 -3.08 6.24
CA LEU A 122 -1.41 -3.04 4.97
C LEU A 122 -0.81 -1.66 4.66
N MET A 123 -1.57 -0.58 4.87
CA MET A 123 -1.08 0.78 4.71
C MET A 123 0.11 1.06 5.63
N ARG A 124 0.04 0.56 6.88
CA ARG A 124 1.16 0.62 7.83
C ARG A 124 2.38 -0.16 7.35
N GLN A 125 2.19 -1.31 6.70
CA GLN A 125 3.29 -2.10 6.14
C GLN A 125 3.92 -1.45 4.90
N MET A 126 3.14 -0.77 4.06
CA MET A 126 3.63 -0.07 2.88
C MET A 126 4.41 1.20 3.22
N GLN A 127 4.03 1.95 4.28
CA GLN A 127 4.80 3.12 4.72
C GLN A 127 6.21 2.77 5.24
N ILE A 128 6.40 1.58 5.82
CA ILE A 128 7.72 1.10 6.27
C ILE A 128 8.68 0.80 5.08
N GLY A 129 8.16 0.64 3.86
CA GLY A 129 8.94 0.54 2.62
C GLY A 129 8.83 1.75 1.67
N GLY A 130 8.04 2.77 2.04
CA GLY A 130 7.50 3.79 1.14
C GLY A 130 8.38 5.01 0.88
N ASN A 131 9.54 5.14 1.55
CA ASN A 131 10.43 6.30 1.36
C ASN A 131 11.22 6.29 0.04
N ARG A 132 10.98 5.31 -0.85
CA ARG A 132 11.68 5.24 -2.15
C ARG A 132 11.19 6.28 -3.15
N ALA A 133 9.92 6.70 -3.09
CA ALA A 133 9.38 7.76 -3.95
C ALA A 133 9.89 9.17 -3.59
N LEU A 134 10.30 9.39 -2.33
CA LEU A 134 10.97 10.63 -1.90
C LEU A 134 12.50 10.58 -2.06
N SER A 135 13.08 9.42 -2.38
CA SER A 135 14.53 9.26 -2.59
C SER A 135 15.00 9.55 -4.02
N PHE A 136 14.10 9.93 -4.94
CA PHE A 136 14.45 10.22 -6.34
C PHE A 136 15.41 11.42 -6.50
N GLY A 137 15.45 12.33 -5.52
CA GLY A 137 16.38 13.48 -5.50
C GLY A 137 17.68 13.27 -4.72
N LYS A 138 17.84 12.14 -3.99
CA LYS A 138 19.06 11.90 -3.20
C LYS A 138 20.18 11.36 -4.09
N SER A 139 21.39 11.88 -3.88
CA SER A 139 22.60 11.46 -4.58
C SER A 139 22.91 9.99 -4.28
N ARG A 140 23.23 9.22 -5.32
CA ARG A 140 23.73 7.83 -5.23
C ARG A 140 25.24 7.76 -4.99
N ALA A 141 25.84 8.84 -4.48
CA ALA A 141 27.27 8.86 -4.19
C ALA A 141 27.63 7.72 -3.23
N ARG A 142 28.57 6.88 -3.64
CA ARG A 142 29.08 5.81 -2.79
C ARG A 142 30.07 6.45 -1.82
N LEU A 143 29.64 6.62 -0.57
CA LEU A 143 30.54 6.95 0.53
C LEU A 143 31.46 5.75 0.77
N LEU A 144 32.75 5.93 0.46
CA LEU A 144 33.78 5.03 0.92
C LEU A 144 34.16 5.51 2.32
N THR A 145 33.50 4.95 3.34
CA THR A 145 33.91 5.11 4.74
C THR A 145 35.29 4.48 4.95
N GLU A 146 36.04 5.02 5.93
CA GLU A 146 37.45 4.73 6.20
C GLU A 146 37.80 3.23 6.38
N ASP A 147 36.81 2.36 6.60
CA ASP A 147 36.98 0.91 6.82
C ASP A 147 37.35 0.09 5.58
N LYS A 148 37.42 0.68 4.38
CA LYS A 148 37.91 -0.01 3.18
C LYS A 148 39.34 0.39 2.88
N LYS A 149 40.22 -0.64 2.76
CA LYS A 149 41.62 -0.61 2.29
C LYS A 149 42.01 0.74 1.66
N LYS A 150 42.65 1.62 2.46
CA LYS A 150 43.10 2.95 2.03
C LYS A 150 44.12 2.77 0.91
N VAL A 151 43.83 3.32 -0.26
CA VAL A 151 44.78 3.38 -1.39
C VAL A 151 45.68 4.58 -1.15
N THR A 152 46.99 4.42 -1.27
CA THR A 152 48.00 5.46 -0.99
C THR A 152 48.89 5.71 -2.22
N PHE A 153 49.82 6.66 -2.16
CA PHE A 153 50.72 6.96 -3.28
C PHE A 153 51.64 5.80 -3.65
N SER A 154 51.88 4.87 -2.70
CA SER A 154 52.58 3.62 -2.96
C SER A 154 51.86 2.69 -3.94
N ASP A 155 50.54 2.81 -4.08
CA ASP A 155 49.73 1.99 -5.00
C ASP A 155 49.64 2.60 -6.42
N VAL A 156 50.20 3.78 -6.62
CA VAL A 156 50.21 4.50 -7.90
C VAL A 156 51.64 4.53 -8.43
N ALA A 157 51.85 4.17 -9.69
CA ALA A 157 53.18 4.13 -10.30
C ALA A 157 53.20 4.82 -11.67
N GLY A 158 54.35 5.40 -12.04
CA GLY A 158 54.63 5.88 -13.40
C GLY A 158 54.04 7.26 -13.71
N VAL A 159 53.68 8.04 -12.70
CA VAL A 159 53.11 9.39 -12.83
C VAL A 159 53.72 10.34 -11.79
N GLU A 160 55.05 10.37 -11.71
CA GLU A 160 55.74 11.06 -10.62
C GLU A 160 55.62 12.59 -10.70
N GLU A 161 55.58 13.16 -11.91
CA GLU A 161 55.33 14.60 -12.07
C GLU A 161 53.93 14.97 -11.56
N ALA A 162 52.92 14.14 -11.87
CA ALA A 162 51.56 14.36 -11.40
C ALA A 162 51.44 14.20 -9.89
N LYS A 163 52.18 13.25 -9.28
CA LYS A 163 52.22 13.11 -7.81
C LYS A 163 52.79 14.35 -7.16
N GLU A 164 53.87 14.90 -7.69
CA GLU A 164 54.53 16.10 -7.13
C GLU A 164 53.58 17.31 -7.15
N GLU A 165 52.82 17.51 -8.24
CA GLU A 165 51.81 18.59 -8.32
C GLU A 165 50.68 18.41 -7.29
N VAL A 166 50.26 17.18 -7.01
CA VAL A 166 49.14 16.94 -6.08
C VAL A 166 49.55 16.88 -4.62
N VAL A 167 50.86 16.92 -4.29
CA VAL A 167 51.35 17.01 -2.90
C VAL A 167 50.82 18.27 -2.21
N GLU A 168 50.79 19.40 -2.91
CA GLU A 168 50.25 20.66 -2.35
C GLU A 168 48.78 20.50 -1.96
N ILE A 169 47.99 19.79 -2.79
CA ILE A 169 46.57 19.54 -2.52
C ILE A 169 46.41 18.64 -1.29
N ILE A 170 47.29 17.65 -1.10
CA ILE A 170 47.25 16.79 0.10
C ILE A 170 47.56 17.60 1.35
N GLU A 171 48.60 18.44 1.31
CA GLU A 171 48.95 19.30 2.45
C GLU A 171 47.80 20.25 2.80
N PHE A 172 47.13 20.79 1.78
CA PHE A 172 45.93 21.60 1.94
C PHE A 172 44.78 20.83 2.60
N LEU A 173 44.51 19.60 2.17
CA LEU A 173 43.44 18.77 2.74
C LEU A 173 43.75 18.35 4.19
N LYS A 174 45.03 18.24 4.57
CA LYS A 174 45.47 17.91 5.93
C LYS A 174 45.38 19.11 6.89
N ASP A 175 45.82 20.29 6.46
CA ASP A 175 45.80 21.50 7.29
C ASP A 175 45.33 22.74 6.50
N PRO A 176 44.02 22.89 6.29
CA PRO A 176 43.47 24.03 5.54
C PRO A 176 43.68 25.37 6.27
N GLN A 177 43.90 25.36 7.58
CA GLN A 177 44.08 26.60 8.37
C GLN A 177 45.45 27.23 8.11
N LYS A 178 46.50 26.42 7.96
CA LYS A 178 47.85 26.89 7.62
C LYS A 178 47.85 27.73 6.34
N PHE A 179 47.17 27.27 5.30
CA PHE A 179 47.09 27.97 4.01
C PHE A 179 46.24 29.25 4.08
N GLN A 180 45.15 29.25 4.84
CA GLN A 180 44.33 30.45 5.03
C GLN A 180 45.06 31.56 5.78
N LYS A 181 45.88 31.22 6.80
CA LYS A 181 46.69 32.18 7.56
C LYS A 181 47.74 32.88 6.69
N LEU A 182 48.25 32.19 5.68
CA LEU A 182 49.22 32.72 4.71
C LEU A 182 48.55 33.52 3.58
N GLY A 183 47.23 33.67 3.60
CA GLY A 183 46.47 34.36 2.55
C GLY A 183 46.32 33.57 1.25
N GLY A 184 46.61 32.26 1.28
CA GLY A 184 46.49 31.37 0.13
C GLY A 184 45.04 31.18 -0.31
N ARG A 185 44.80 31.12 -1.62
CA ARG A 185 43.48 30.80 -2.18
C ARG A 185 43.32 29.29 -2.29
N ILE A 186 42.21 28.79 -1.74
CA ILE A 186 41.87 27.37 -1.77
C ILE A 186 41.55 26.93 -3.22
N PRO A 187 42.27 25.94 -3.78
CA PRO A 187 41.88 25.33 -5.05
C PRO A 187 40.49 24.72 -4.91
N LYS A 188 39.56 25.10 -5.79
CA LYS A 188 38.16 24.64 -5.72
C LYS A 188 37.92 23.31 -6.44
N GLY A 189 38.81 22.92 -7.34
CA GLY A 189 38.68 21.71 -8.14
C GLY A 189 39.90 21.49 -9.01
N VAL A 190 40.14 20.22 -9.34
CA VAL A 190 41.28 19.76 -10.13
C VAL A 190 40.73 18.86 -11.23
N LEU A 191 41.18 19.09 -12.47
CA LEU A 191 40.78 18.28 -13.62
C LEU A 191 41.95 17.39 -14.03
N ILE A 192 41.82 16.08 -13.84
CA ILE A 192 42.81 15.10 -14.27
C ILE A 192 42.42 14.60 -15.67
N VAL A 193 43.28 14.84 -16.65
CA VAL A 193 43.05 14.48 -18.07
C VAL A 193 44.01 13.37 -18.48
N GLY A 194 43.53 12.47 -19.34
CA GLY A 194 44.36 11.43 -19.94
C GLY A 194 43.53 10.29 -20.54
N PRO A 195 44.14 9.41 -21.36
CA PRO A 195 43.48 8.26 -21.96
C PRO A 195 42.76 7.36 -20.95
N PRO A 196 41.71 6.60 -21.34
CA PRO A 196 41.09 5.63 -20.44
C PRO A 196 42.14 4.61 -19.93
N GLY A 197 42.04 4.20 -18.67
CA GLY A 197 42.95 3.22 -18.07
C GLY A 197 44.24 3.78 -17.46
N THR A 198 44.56 5.06 -17.59
CA THR A 198 45.80 5.66 -17.03
C THR A 198 45.78 5.97 -15.53
N GLY A 199 44.93 5.29 -14.75
CA GLY A 199 44.94 5.44 -13.29
C GLY A 199 44.37 6.75 -12.71
N LYS A 200 43.68 7.61 -13.49
CA LYS A 200 43.10 8.88 -12.99
C LYS A 200 42.26 8.74 -11.71
N THR A 201 41.34 7.77 -11.69
CA THR A 201 40.51 7.48 -10.50
C THR A 201 41.33 6.85 -9.38
N LEU A 202 42.41 6.14 -9.69
CA LEU A 202 43.31 5.57 -8.71
C LEU A 202 44.11 6.67 -8.01
N LEU A 203 44.67 7.62 -8.77
CA LEU A 203 45.35 8.80 -8.25
C LEU A 203 44.43 9.64 -7.36
N ALA A 204 43.19 9.90 -7.78
CA ALA A 204 42.23 10.63 -6.97
C ALA A 204 41.90 9.93 -5.63
N LYS A 205 41.80 8.60 -5.63
CA LYS A 205 41.64 7.82 -4.39
C LYS A 205 42.89 7.87 -3.51
N ALA A 206 44.06 7.84 -4.12
CA ALA A 206 45.34 7.90 -3.43
C ALA A 206 45.52 9.27 -2.73
N ILE A 207 45.13 10.38 -3.38
CA ILE A 207 45.13 11.72 -2.77
C ILE A 207 44.26 11.76 -1.50
N ALA A 208 43.03 11.24 -1.57
CA ALA A 208 42.15 11.18 -0.40
C ALA A 208 42.68 10.26 0.70
N GLY A 209 43.30 9.13 0.32
CA GLY A 209 43.94 8.19 1.25
C GLY A 209 45.14 8.80 1.97
N GLU A 210 46.01 9.52 1.26
CA GLU A 210 47.15 10.23 1.82
C GLU A 210 46.71 11.36 2.76
N ALA A 211 45.66 12.10 2.40
CA ALA A 211 45.09 13.16 3.21
C ALA A 211 44.25 12.65 4.40
N GLY A 212 43.84 11.38 4.39
CA GLY A 212 42.99 10.80 5.43
C GLY A 212 41.56 11.36 5.44
N VAL A 213 41.07 11.83 4.30
CA VAL A 213 39.73 12.44 4.17
C VAL A 213 38.75 11.50 3.44
N PRO A 214 37.43 11.62 3.66
CA PRO A 214 36.44 10.82 2.95
C PRO A 214 36.48 11.02 1.43
N PHE A 215 36.35 9.93 0.67
CA PHE A 215 36.32 9.97 -0.80
C PHE A 215 34.90 9.72 -1.33
N PHE A 216 34.33 10.71 -2.01
CA PHE A 216 33.04 10.61 -2.69
C PHE A 216 33.26 10.42 -4.20
N SER A 217 32.63 9.39 -4.78
CA SER A 217 32.69 9.11 -6.21
C SER A 217 31.30 9.13 -6.82
N ILE A 218 31.17 9.85 -7.94
CA ILE A 218 29.96 9.90 -8.78
C ILE A 218 30.38 9.92 -10.26
N SER A 219 29.62 9.27 -11.13
CA SER A 219 29.86 9.34 -12.58
C SER A 219 29.15 10.55 -13.18
N GLY A 220 29.77 11.21 -14.16
CA GLY A 220 29.13 12.31 -14.90
C GLY A 220 27.83 11.88 -15.58
N SER A 221 27.77 10.63 -16.04
CA SER A 221 26.55 10.02 -16.59
C SER A 221 25.39 9.96 -15.61
N ASP A 222 25.66 9.91 -14.29
CA ASP A 222 24.62 9.83 -13.26
C ASP A 222 23.82 11.13 -13.10
N PHE A 223 24.28 12.22 -13.72
CA PHE A 223 23.60 13.51 -13.75
C PHE A 223 22.74 13.71 -15.00
N VAL A 224 22.91 12.88 -16.03
CA VAL A 224 22.15 12.97 -17.28
C VAL A 224 20.94 12.04 -17.17
N GLU A 225 19.75 12.62 -16.98
CA GLU A 225 18.51 11.86 -16.87
C GLU A 225 17.39 12.49 -17.71
N MET A 226 16.38 11.67 -18.04
CA MET A 226 15.23 12.07 -18.85
C MET A 226 14.34 13.12 -18.17
N PHE A 227 14.50 13.34 -16.87
CA PHE A 227 13.65 14.21 -16.06
C PHE A 227 14.36 15.53 -15.72
N VAL A 228 13.74 16.65 -16.11
CA VAL A 228 14.25 18.00 -15.85
C VAL A 228 14.38 18.24 -14.34
N GLY A 229 15.51 18.82 -13.92
CA GLY A 229 15.74 19.26 -12.53
C GLY A 229 16.28 18.18 -11.58
N VAL A 230 16.17 16.89 -11.92
CA VAL A 230 16.68 15.80 -11.06
C VAL A 230 18.22 15.81 -10.98
N GLY A 231 18.90 16.01 -12.12
CA GLY A 231 20.37 16.13 -12.15
C GLY A 231 20.88 17.28 -11.28
N ALA A 232 20.25 18.45 -11.37
CA ALA A 232 20.62 19.63 -10.57
C ALA A 232 20.42 19.41 -9.06
N SER A 233 19.35 18.69 -8.66
CA SER A 233 19.11 18.34 -7.26
C SER A 233 20.21 17.44 -6.70
N ARG A 234 20.67 16.45 -7.48
CA ARG A 234 21.78 15.56 -7.07
C ARG A 234 23.11 16.28 -6.92
N VAL A 235 23.40 17.25 -7.79
CA VAL A 235 24.61 18.08 -7.66
C VAL A 235 24.59 18.80 -6.31
N ARG A 236 23.48 19.45 -5.97
CA ARG A 236 23.34 20.15 -4.69
C ARG A 236 23.50 19.21 -3.49
N ASP A 237 22.79 18.09 -3.49
CA ASP A 237 22.86 17.10 -2.40
C ASP A 237 24.29 16.53 -2.25
N LEU A 238 25.01 16.29 -3.35
CA LEU A 238 26.41 15.86 -3.30
C LEU A 238 27.31 16.89 -2.60
N PHE A 239 27.18 18.17 -2.96
CA PHE A 239 27.96 19.24 -2.31
C PHE A 239 27.56 19.45 -0.85
N GLU A 240 26.28 19.29 -0.50
CA GLU A 240 25.83 19.34 0.89
C GLU A 240 26.39 18.19 1.72
N GLN A 241 26.41 16.97 1.18
CA GLN A 241 27.03 15.82 1.83
C GLN A 241 28.54 16.01 1.99
N GLY A 242 29.23 16.50 0.96
CA GLY A 242 30.66 16.82 1.03
C GLY A 242 30.97 17.83 2.15
N LYS A 243 30.19 18.91 2.26
CA LYS A 243 30.35 19.92 3.33
C LYS A 243 30.13 19.38 4.75
N LYS A 244 29.31 18.33 4.92
CA LYS A 244 29.07 17.72 6.23
C LYS A 244 30.19 16.78 6.68
N HIS A 245 31.03 16.34 5.76
CA HIS A 245 32.09 15.35 5.96
C HIS A 245 33.50 15.91 5.67
N ALA A 246 33.62 17.23 5.47
CA ALA A 246 34.86 17.98 5.32
C ALA A 246 35.23 18.64 6.66
#